data_AF-A0A7X6UKU4-F1
#
_entry.id   AF-A0A7X6UKU4-F1
#
_cell.length_a   1.000
_cell.length_b   1.000
_cell.length_c   1.000
_cell.angle_alpha   90.00
_cell.angle_beta   90.00
_cell.angle_gamma   90.00
#
_symmetry.space_group_name_H-M   'P 1'
#
loop_
_entity.id
_entity.type
_entity.pdbx_description
1 polymer ?
#
loop_
_entity_poly.entity_id
_entity_poly.type
_entity_poly.pdbx_seq_one_letter_code
_entity_poly.pdbx_strand_id
1 'polypeptide(L)' 'HGVGAVRRQYAEIEHGNAVDYMKKVKQAFDDKGIMNPGKLF' A
#
# COMPACT_ATOMS: atom_id res chain seq x y z
N HIS A 1 1.44 0.51 16.09
CA HIS A 1 2.45 -0.24 15.31
C HIS A 1 1.87 -0.72 13.98
N GLY A 2 1.74 0.17 12.99
CA GLY A 2 1.29 -0.21 11.64
C GLY A 2 2.47 -0.46 10.70
N VAL A 3 2.17 -0.82 9.44
CA VAL A 3 3.20 -1.05 8.40
C VAL A 3 3.98 0.25 8.13
N GLY A 4 3.28 1.32 7.72
CA GLY A 4 3.91 2.61 7.40
C GLY A 4 5.02 2.52 6.34
N ALA A 5 5.75 3.61 6.14
CA ALA A 5 6.81 3.68 5.12
C ALA A 5 7.95 2.68 5.35
N VAL A 6 8.32 2.42 6.61
CA VAL A 6 9.48 1.57 6.95
C VAL A 6 9.22 0.09 6.66
N ARG A 7 8.00 -0.39 6.90
CA ARG A 7 7.68 -1.81 6.69
C ARG A 7 7.00 -2.09 5.35
N ARG A 8 6.73 -1.08 4.50
CA ARG A 8 6.08 -1.29 3.19
C ARG A 8 6.81 -2.29 2.30
N GLN A 9 8.14 -2.35 2.41
CA GLN A 9 8.98 -3.30 1.69
C GLN A 9 8.70 -4.76 2.03
N TYR A 10 8.17 -5.04 3.23
CA TYR A 10 7.83 -6.39 3.65
C TYR A 10 6.41 -6.78 3.21
N ALA A 11 5.59 -5.84 2.72
CA ALA A 11 4.21 -6.14 2.35
C ALA A 11 4.11 -7.21 1.25
N GLU A 12 5.05 -7.22 0.29
CA GLU A 12 5.11 -8.25 -0.76
C GLU A 12 5.45 -9.64 -0.21
N ILE A 13 6.28 -9.70 0.83
CA ILE A 13 6.64 -10.96 1.49
C ILE A 13 5.51 -11.43 2.42
N GLU A 14 4.90 -10.51 3.19
CA GLU A 14 3.86 -10.81 4.18
C GLU A 14 2.51 -11.17 3.52
N HIS A 15 2.19 -10.57 2.36
CA HIS A 15 0.87 -10.68 1.73
C HIS A 15 0.88 -11.24 0.31
N GLY A 16 2.05 -11.42 -0.31
CA GLY A 16 2.19 -11.99 -1.65
C GLY A 16 1.30 -11.28 -2.67
N ASN A 17 0.59 -12.08 -3.48
CA ASN A 17 -0.28 -11.58 -4.54
C ASN A 17 -1.42 -10.66 -4.06
N ALA A 18 -1.76 -10.67 -2.76
CA ALA A 18 -2.77 -9.76 -2.22
C ALA A 18 -2.32 -8.29 -2.30
N VAL A 19 -1.01 -8.02 -2.38
CA VAL A 19 -0.46 -6.67 -2.55
C VAL A 19 -1.00 -5.98 -3.79
N ASP A 20 -1.18 -6.71 -4.89
CA ASP A 20 -1.67 -6.13 -6.13
C ASP A 20 -3.14 -5.72 -6.04
N TYR A 21 -3.94 -6.50 -5.31
CA TYR A 21 -5.32 -6.12 -5.02
C TYR A 21 -5.37 -4.90 -4.09
N MET A 22 -4.52 -4.84 -3.07
CA MET A 22 -4.43 -3.67 -2.19
C MET A 22 -4.06 -2.39 -2.96
N LYS A 23 -3.12 -2.46 -3.92
CA LYS A 23 -2.79 -1.36 -4.84
C LYS A 23 -4.00 -0.94 -5.68
N LYS A 24 -4.70 -1.89 -6.29
CA LYS A 24 -5.90 -1.62 -7.12
C LYS A 24 -7.02 -0.96 -6.32
N VAL A 25 -7.29 -1.46 -5.11
CA VAL A 25 -8.28 -0.87 -4.21
C VAL A 25 -7.86 0.56 -3.85
N LYS A 26 -6.60 0.78 -3.46
CA LYS A 26 -6.09 2.11 -3.15
C LYS A 26 -6.26 3.08 -4.33
N GLN A 27 -5.93 2.65 -5.54
CA GLN A 27 -6.06 3.46 -6.74
C GLN A 27 -7.52 3.80 -7.10
N ALA A 28 -8.47 2.91 -6.80
CA ALA A 28 -9.89 3.17 -7.02
C ALA A 28 -10.44 4.29 -6.12
N PHE A 29 -9.83 4.53 -4.95
CA PHE A 29 -10.27 5.54 -3.98
C PHE A 29 -9.34 6.75 -3.87
N ASP A 30 -8.11 6.68 -4.37
CA ASP A 30 -7.09 7.73 -4.30
C ASP A 30 -6.28 7.80 -5.59
N ASP A 31 -6.96 8.08 -6.70
CA ASP A 31 -6.34 8.22 -8.02
C ASP A 31 -5.24 9.31 -8.06
N LYS A 32 -5.40 10.35 -7.24
CA LYS A 32 -4.47 11.48 -7.09
C LYS A 32 -3.39 11.27 -6.04
N GLY A 33 -3.42 10.16 -5.28
CA GLY A 33 -2.42 9.83 -4.27
C GLY A 33 -2.31 10.83 -3.12
N ILE A 34 -3.38 11.55 -2.79
CA ILE A 34 -3.36 12.61 -1.77
C ILE A 34 -3.53 12.06 -0.35
N MET A 35 -4.05 10.85 -0.20
CA MET A 35 -4.25 10.24 1.10
C MET A 35 -2.98 9.54 1.56
N ASN A 36 -2.25 10.22 2.46
CA ASN A 36 -1.06 9.72 3.15
C ASN A 36 0.11 9.38 2.18
N PRO A 37 0.59 10.40 1.44
CA PRO A 37 1.58 10.22 0.37
C PRO A 37 2.86 9.56 0.89
N GLY A 38 3.38 8.61 0.10
CA GLY A 38 4.65 7.93 0.37
C GLY A 38 4.63 6.85 1.46
N LYS A 39 3.54 6.68 2.23
CA LYS A 39 3.51 5.68 3.32
C LYS A 39 3.14 4.27 2.89
N LEU A 40 2.09 4.08 2.09
CA LEU A 40 1.67 2.76 1.63
C LEU A 40 0.98 2.90 0.27
N PHE A 41 1.51 2.16 -0.71
CA PHE A 41 1.22 2.30 -2.15
C PHE A 41 1.37 3.75 -2.59
#